data_AF-A0A8D2CLM5-F1
#
_entry.id   AF-A0A8D2CLM5-F1
#
_cell.length_a   1.000
_cell.length_b   1.000
_cell.length_c   1.000
_cell.angle_alpha   90.00
_cell.angle_beta   90.00
_cell.angle_gamma   90.00
#
_symmetry.space_group_name_H-M   'P 1'
#
loop_
_entity.id
_entity.type
_entity.pdbx_description
1 polymer ?
#
loop_
_entity_poly.entity_id
_entity_poly.type
_entity_poly.pdbx_seq_one_letter_code
_entity_poly.pdbx_strand_id
1 'polypeptide(L)'
;RMEKWAQTSLVIFWLQLSWVSSDDKVEQSPPSLVVPEGESAALNCSYEVTNFRSLQWYKQEENAPTLLFILVSSGIEKKLGRLSGTLNKKHSTLHITATQPGDEATYLCAVEAQCSLGTCSLYSNAAAEALQL
;
A
#
# COMPACT_ATOMS: atom_id res chain seq x y z
N ARG A 1 -41.79 -2.15 -33.53
CA ARG A 1 -41.10 -0.83 -33.57
C ARG A 1 -40.45 -0.46 -32.22
N MET A 2 -40.82 -1.07 -31.09
CA MET A 2 -40.24 -0.77 -29.75
C MET A 2 -39.02 -1.63 -29.35
N GLU A 3 -38.82 -2.79 -29.99
CA GLU A 3 -37.74 -3.73 -29.66
C GLU A 3 -36.34 -3.21 -29.99
N LYS A 4 -36.23 -2.38 -31.05
CA LYS A 4 -34.96 -1.77 -31.46
C LYS A 4 -34.41 -0.82 -30.39
N TRP A 5 -35.27 -0.05 -29.73
CA TRP A 5 -34.88 0.88 -28.66
C TRP A 5 -34.47 0.14 -27.39
N ALA A 6 -35.18 -0.95 -27.05
CA ALA A 6 -34.83 -1.81 -25.92
C ALA A 6 -33.46 -2.49 -26.13
N GLN A 7 -33.20 -2.99 -27.34
CA GLN A 7 -31.95 -3.64 -27.69
C GLN A 7 -30.78 -2.65 -27.74
N THR A 8 -30.97 -1.45 -28.30
CA THR A 8 -29.96 -0.38 -28.26
C THR A 8 -29.69 0.09 -26.82
N SER A 9 -30.73 0.20 -25.98
CA SER A 9 -30.57 0.57 -24.57
C SER A 9 -29.79 -0.49 -23.78
N LEU A 10 -30.03 -1.78 -24.03
CA LEU A 10 -29.28 -2.86 -23.43
C LEU A 10 -27.80 -2.81 -23.85
N VAL A 11 -27.51 -2.65 -25.14
CA VAL A 11 -26.13 -2.56 -25.65
C VAL A 11 -25.38 -1.37 -25.05
N ILE A 12 -26.01 -0.21 -24.92
CA ILE A 12 -25.41 0.97 -24.26
C ILE A 12 -25.16 0.68 -22.77
N PHE A 13 -26.08 0.00 -22.09
CA PHE A 13 -25.92 -0.39 -20.70
C PHE A 13 -24.74 -1.37 -20.51
N TRP A 14 -24.57 -2.34 -21.41
CA TRP A 14 -23.41 -3.23 -21.42
C TRP A 14 -22.10 -2.49 -21.68
N LEU A 15 -22.09 -1.46 -22.54
CA LEU A 15 -20.90 -0.64 -22.83
C LEU A 15 -20.49 0.26 -21.65
N GLN A 16 -21.45 0.77 -20.86
CA GLN A 16 -21.17 1.57 -19.66
C GLN A 16 -20.59 0.73 -18.51
N LEU A 17 -21.00 -0.54 -18.40
CA LEU A 17 -20.50 -1.45 -17.36
C LEU A 17 -19.05 -1.89 -17.59
N SER A 18 -18.54 -1.81 -18.83
CA SER A 18 -17.15 -2.14 -19.18
C SER A 18 -16.13 -1.03 -18.92
N TRP A 19 -16.55 0.18 -18.53
CA TRP A 19 -15.67 1.34 -18.36
C TRP A 19 -15.60 1.81 -16.89
N VAL A 20 -15.30 0.89 -15.98
CA VAL A 20 -14.73 1.23 -14.67
C VAL A 20 -13.53 0.32 -14.46
N SER A 21 -12.35 0.85 -14.74
CA SER A 21 -11.07 0.28 -14.31
C SER A 21 -10.44 1.27 -13.34
N SER A 22 -10.28 0.88 -12.08
CA SER A 22 -9.47 1.62 -11.12
C SER A 22 -8.01 1.27 -11.40
N ASP A 23 -7.19 2.27 -11.72
CA ASP A 23 -5.75 2.14 -12.01
C ASP A 23 -4.91 2.29 -10.73
N ASP A 24 -5.51 1.97 -9.58
CA ASP A 24 -4.86 2.13 -8.28
C ASP A 24 -3.83 0.99 -8.07
N LYS A 25 -2.57 1.36 -7.81
CA LYS A 25 -1.44 0.43 -7.67
C LYS A 25 -0.62 0.77 -6.43
N VAL A 26 -0.12 -0.27 -5.76
CA VAL A 26 0.92 -0.16 -4.73
C VAL A 26 2.04 -1.13 -5.12
N GLU A 27 3.29 -0.83 -4.82
CA GLU A 27 4.43 -1.71 -5.10
C GLU A 27 5.44 -1.58 -3.97
N GLN A 28 5.92 -2.72 -3.46
CA GLN A 28 6.97 -2.76 -2.46
C GLN A 28 8.30 -3.21 -3.06
N SER A 29 9.41 -2.67 -2.55
CA SER A 29 10.75 -2.99 -3.03
C SER A 29 11.83 -2.79 -1.96
N PRO A 30 12.83 -3.70 -1.92
CA PRO A 30 12.87 -5.03 -2.56
C PRO A 30 11.72 -6.00 -2.14
N PRO A 31 11.62 -7.24 -2.66
CA PRO A 31 10.67 -8.24 -2.14
C PRO A 31 11.24 -9.03 -0.95
N SER A 32 12.57 -9.11 -0.86
CA SER A 32 13.30 -9.69 0.25
C SER A 32 14.63 -8.95 0.40
N LEU A 33 15.03 -8.72 1.64
CA LEU A 33 16.21 -7.97 2.00
C LEU A 33 16.96 -8.70 3.12
N VAL A 34 18.19 -9.13 2.85
CA VAL A 34 19.10 -9.71 3.85
C VAL A 34 20.07 -8.63 4.32
N VAL A 35 20.06 -8.28 5.60
CA VAL A 35 20.88 -7.20 6.16
C VAL A 35 21.59 -7.68 7.43
N PRO A 36 22.93 -7.55 7.52
CA PRO A 36 23.66 -7.91 8.73
C PRO A 36 23.15 -7.17 9.96
N GLU A 37 23.22 -7.81 11.13
CA GLU A 37 22.92 -7.16 12.41
C GLU A 37 23.76 -5.88 12.59
N GLY A 38 23.12 -4.80 13.06
CA GLY A 38 23.74 -3.51 13.31
C GLY A 38 23.81 -2.59 12.09
N GLU A 39 23.54 -3.08 10.88
CA GLU A 39 23.42 -2.26 9.68
C GLU A 39 22.04 -1.57 9.59
N SER A 40 21.86 -0.70 8.60
CA SER A 40 20.58 -0.04 8.36
C SER A 40 19.83 -0.71 7.21
N ALA A 41 18.52 -0.89 7.37
CA ALA A 41 17.63 -1.42 6.35
C ALA A 41 16.64 -0.36 5.88
N ALA A 42 16.25 -0.43 4.61
CA ALA A 42 15.26 0.46 4.01
C ALA A 42 14.33 -0.31 3.08
N LEU A 43 13.03 -0.22 3.34
CA LEU A 43 11.96 -0.84 2.57
C LEU A 43 11.15 0.28 1.91
N ASN A 44 10.86 0.17 0.62
CA ASN A 44 10.17 1.21 -0.14
C ASN A 44 8.80 0.75 -0.59
N CYS A 45 7.84 1.66 -0.53
CA CYS A 45 6.47 1.47 -0.99
C CYS A 45 6.11 2.60 -1.95
N SER A 46 5.99 2.33 -3.24
CA SER A 46 5.46 3.26 -4.24
C SER A 46 3.99 3.02 -4.46
N TYR A 47 3.25 4.08 -4.78
CA TYR A 47 1.82 3.96 -5.03
C TYR A 47 1.32 4.97 -6.05
N GLU A 48 0.32 4.55 -6.79
CA GLU A 48 -0.47 5.35 -7.71
C GLU A 48 -1.92 5.16 -7.28
N VAL A 49 -2.46 6.11 -6.52
CA VAL A 49 -3.85 6.07 -6.09
C VAL A 49 -4.52 7.41 -6.37
N THR A 50 -5.77 7.36 -6.80
CA THR A 50 -6.48 8.58 -7.24
C THR A 50 -6.85 9.49 -6.06
N ASN A 51 -7.16 8.90 -4.89
CA ASN A 51 -7.67 9.63 -3.72
C ASN A 51 -6.87 9.32 -2.44
N PHE A 52 -5.56 9.51 -2.44
CA PHE A 52 -4.70 9.21 -1.28
C PHE A 52 -5.22 9.87 0.02
N ARG A 53 -5.37 9.06 1.08
CA ARG A 53 -5.74 9.52 2.43
C ARG A 53 -4.62 9.28 3.43
N SER A 54 -4.10 8.07 3.47
CA SER A 54 -3.00 7.72 4.36
C SER A 54 -2.20 6.53 3.83
N LEU A 55 -0.95 6.44 4.25
CA LEU A 55 -0.12 5.25 4.07
C LEU A 55 0.16 4.63 5.44
N GLN A 56 0.10 3.31 5.49
CA GLN A 56 0.24 2.54 6.70
C GLN A 56 1.38 1.53 6.54
N TRP A 57 2.26 1.46 7.55
CA TRP A 57 3.30 0.44 7.63
C TRP A 57 2.96 -0.54 8.74
N TYR A 58 3.08 -1.84 8.43
CA TYR A 58 2.84 -2.94 9.35
C TYR A 58 4.07 -3.83 9.43
N LYS A 59 4.28 -4.42 10.60
CA LYS A 59 5.14 -5.58 10.81
C LYS A 59 4.23 -6.80 10.95
N GLN A 60 4.29 -7.72 10.00
CA GLN A 60 3.56 -8.99 10.03
C GLN A 60 4.32 -9.98 10.92
N GLU A 61 3.76 -10.25 12.10
CA GLU A 61 4.20 -11.31 12.99
C GLU A 61 3.30 -12.55 12.77
N GLU A 62 3.70 -13.72 13.27
CA GLU A 62 3.07 -15.03 12.95
C GLU A 62 1.53 -15.03 13.11
N ASN A 63 1.01 -14.30 14.09
CA ASN A 63 -0.42 -14.35 14.43
C ASN A 63 -1.20 -13.09 14.03
N ALA A 64 -0.55 -11.93 13.90
CA ALA A 64 -1.23 -10.67 13.58
C ALA A 64 -0.25 -9.61 13.05
N PRO A 65 -0.71 -8.74 12.14
CA PRO A 65 0.05 -7.56 11.75
C PRO A 65 -0.01 -6.49 12.85
N THR A 66 1.17 -6.01 13.26
CA THR A 66 1.33 -4.88 14.17
C THR A 66 1.50 -3.60 13.37
N LEU A 67 0.61 -2.62 13.58
CA LEU A 67 0.69 -1.30 12.95
C LEU A 67 1.88 -0.52 13.53
N LEU A 68 2.80 -0.08 12.67
CA LEU A 68 3.96 0.74 13.03
C LEU A 68 3.67 2.22 12.86
N PHE A 69 3.18 2.60 11.67
CA PHE A 69 2.99 4.01 11.30
C PHE A 69 1.71 4.22 10.49
N ILE A 70 1.05 5.35 10.75
CA ILE A 70 0.07 5.96 9.84
C ILE A 70 0.63 7.31 9.40
N LEU A 71 0.84 7.48 8.11
CA LEU A 71 1.45 8.66 7.49
C LEU A 71 0.42 9.35 6.61
N VAL A 72 0.14 10.64 6.89
CA VAL A 72 -0.93 11.41 6.23
C VAL A 72 -0.37 12.61 5.44
N SER A 73 0.72 13.21 5.94
CA SER A 73 1.31 14.41 5.34
C SER A 73 2.69 14.11 4.78
N SER A 74 2.96 14.55 3.54
CA SER A 74 4.28 14.42 2.93
C SER A 74 5.33 15.28 3.63
N GLY A 75 6.58 14.83 3.66
CA GLY A 75 7.70 15.56 4.25
C GLY A 75 7.80 15.46 5.77
N ILE A 76 6.91 14.69 6.41
CA ILE A 76 6.99 14.39 7.85
C ILE A 76 7.56 12.99 8.03
N GLU A 77 8.62 12.89 8.83
CA GLU A 77 9.15 11.62 9.33
C GLU A 77 8.48 11.29 10.67
N LYS A 78 7.98 10.06 10.81
CA LYS A 78 7.56 9.49 12.10
C LYS A 78 8.60 8.49 12.59
N LYS A 79 8.85 8.46 13.90
CA LYS A 79 9.84 7.55 14.51
C LYS A 79 9.20 6.70 15.60
N LEU A 80 9.62 5.45 15.68
CA LEU A 80 9.30 4.50 16.74
C LEU A 80 10.59 3.74 17.09
N GLY A 81 11.30 4.22 18.11
CA GLY A 81 12.61 3.68 18.46
C GLY A 81 13.61 3.78 17.30
N ARG A 82 14.07 2.62 16.82
CA ARG A 82 14.99 2.48 15.68
C ARG A 82 14.31 2.55 14.32
N LEU A 83 12.98 2.45 14.28
CA LEU A 83 12.20 2.47 13.05
C LEU A 83 11.79 3.91 12.71
N SER A 84 11.81 4.28 11.45
CA SER A 84 11.22 5.52 10.97
C SER A 84 10.46 5.35 9.65
N GLY A 85 9.32 6.03 9.55
CA GLY A 85 8.48 6.06 8.35
C GLY A 85 8.49 7.45 7.74
N THR A 86 8.80 7.53 6.45
CA THR A 86 8.75 8.78 5.68
C THR A 86 7.67 8.72 4.62
N LEU A 87 7.05 9.85 4.31
CA LEU A 87 6.05 9.94 3.25
C LEU A 87 6.41 11.04 2.26
N ASN A 88 6.40 10.69 0.98
CA ASN A 88 6.51 11.58 -0.16
C ASN A 88 5.22 11.48 -0.99
N LYS A 89 5.12 12.24 -2.09
CA LYS A 89 3.86 12.34 -2.86
C LYS A 89 3.36 11.00 -3.43
N LYS A 90 4.27 10.11 -3.84
CA LYS A 90 3.96 8.82 -4.50
C LYS A 90 4.73 7.64 -3.91
N HIS A 91 5.40 7.85 -2.78
CA HIS A 91 6.27 6.85 -2.19
C HIS A 91 6.39 7.05 -0.69
N SER A 92 6.62 5.96 0.03
CA SER A 92 6.99 5.94 1.43
C SER A 92 8.16 5.00 1.65
N THR A 93 9.00 5.31 2.61
CA THR A 93 10.12 4.46 3.01
C THR A 93 10.00 4.15 4.49
N LEU A 94 10.12 2.88 4.84
CA LEU A 94 10.36 2.40 6.20
C LEU A 94 11.86 2.18 6.37
N HIS A 95 12.45 2.85 7.35
CA HIS A 95 13.86 2.75 7.69
C HIS A 95 14.01 2.08 9.04
N ILE A 96 15.01 1.22 9.18
CA ILE A 96 15.37 0.55 10.43
C ILE A 96 16.87 0.79 10.64
N THR A 97 17.22 1.53 11.70
CA THR A 97 18.63 1.72 12.06
C THR A 97 19.09 0.62 13.01
N ALA A 98 20.35 0.20 12.88
CA ALA A 98 20.97 -0.81 13.74
C ALA A 98 20.05 -2.04 13.93
N THR A 99 19.86 -2.78 12.83
CA THR A 99 19.03 -4.00 12.79
C THR A 99 19.38 -4.97 13.90
N GLN A 100 18.37 -5.65 14.45
CA GLN A 100 18.48 -6.63 15.54
C GLN A 100 17.71 -7.89 15.19
N PRO A 101 18.02 -9.06 15.78
CA PRO A 101 17.31 -10.33 15.54
C PRO A 101 15.77 -10.24 15.58
N GLY A 102 15.21 -9.37 16.43
CA GLY A 102 13.76 -9.17 16.53
C GLY A 102 13.12 -8.36 15.38
N ASP A 103 13.92 -7.78 14.48
CA ASP A 103 13.46 -7.07 13.28
C ASP A 103 13.24 -8.03 12.10
N GLU A 104 13.68 -9.29 12.18
CA GLU A 104 13.38 -10.31 11.18
C GLU A 104 11.86 -10.53 11.12
N ALA A 105 11.25 -10.08 10.03
CA ALA A 105 9.81 -10.13 9.85
C ALA A 105 9.44 -9.79 8.41
N THR A 106 8.18 -10.02 8.09
CA THR A 106 7.58 -9.48 6.88
C THR A 106 7.01 -8.10 7.18
N TYR A 107 7.30 -7.11 6.34
CA TYR A 107 6.78 -5.75 6.46
C TYR A 107 5.84 -5.45 5.30
N LEU A 108 4.68 -4.87 5.62
CA LEU A 108 3.62 -4.59 4.66
C LEU A 108 3.34 -3.10 4.62
N CYS A 109 3.16 -2.54 3.43
CA CYS A 109 2.57 -1.23 3.24
C CYS A 109 1.14 -1.34 2.71
N ALA A 110 0.27 -0.46 3.18
CA ALA A 110 -1.08 -0.32 2.67
C ALA A 110 -1.40 1.16 2.46
N VAL A 111 -2.18 1.44 1.42
CA VAL A 111 -2.66 2.79 1.14
C VAL A 111 -4.17 2.83 1.35
N GLU A 112 -4.60 3.78 2.17
CA GLU A 112 -6.00 4.14 2.32
C GLU A 112 -6.33 5.21 1.27
N ALA A 113 -7.32 4.93 0.41
CA ALA A 113 -7.85 5.90 -0.53
C ALA A 113 -9.27 6.35 -0.14
N GLN A 114 -9.64 7.62 -0.36
CA GLN A 114 -11.01 8.09 -0.15
C GLN A 114 -11.96 7.46 -1.16
N CYS A 115 -13.07 6.93 -0.64
CA CYS A 115 -14.12 6.28 -1.41
C CYS A 115 -14.97 7.35 -2.12
N SER A 116 -15.11 7.29 -3.44
CA SER A 116 -16.27 7.85 -4.12
C SER A 116 -17.43 6.84 -4.03
N LEU A 117 -18.68 7.33 -3.94
CA LEU A 117 -19.91 6.58 -3.65
C LEU A 117 -19.88 5.08 -4.03
N GLY A 118 -19.64 4.19 -3.05
CA GLY A 118 -20.06 2.79 -3.10
C GLY A 118 -19.05 1.72 -2.70
N THR A 119 -17.73 1.94 -2.82
CA THR A 119 -16.74 0.90 -2.51
C THR A 119 -15.53 1.47 -1.79
N CYS A 120 -15.39 1.15 -0.51
CA CYS A 120 -14.15 1.36 0.22
C CYS A 120 -13.31 0.09 0.13
N SER A 121 -12.13 0.18 -0.47
CA SER A 121 -11.15 -0.90 -0.51
C SER A 121 -9.85 -0.41 0.13
N LEU A 122 -9.41 -1.09 1.20
CA LEU A 122 -8.00 -1.04 1.60
C LEU A 122 -7.21 -1.74 0.50
N TYR A 123 -6.31 -1.01 -0.17
CA TYR A 123 -5.44 -1.62 -1.16
C TYR A 123 -4.14 -2.03 -0.47
N SER A 124 -4.15 -3.25 0.05
CA SER A 124 -2.93 -3.96 0.42
C SER A 124 -2.37 -4.61 -0.84
N ASN A 125 -1.14 -4.29 -1.21
CA ASN A 125 -0.47 -5.15 -2.17
C ASN A 125 -0.17 -6.49 -1.50
N ALA A 126 -0.45 -7.59 -2.20
CA ALA A 126 0.02 -8.91 -1.78
C ALA A 126 1.56 -9.05 -1.87
N ALA A 127 2.25 -8.03 -2.39
CA ALA A 127 3.71 -7.92 -2.40
C ALA A 127 4.21 -7.53 -1.01
N ALA A 128 4.34 -8.55 -0.17
CA ALA A 128 4.96 -8.45 1.14
C ALA A 128 6.48 -8.42 1.01
N GLU A 129 7.15 -7.66 1.88
CA GLU A 129 8.60 -7.55 1.85
C GLU A 129 9.21 -8.23 3.08
N ALA A 130 10.02 -9.26 2.86
CA ALA A 130 10.66 -10.00 3.95
C ALA A 130 12.01 -9.35 4.31
N LEU A 131 12.15 -8.85 5.53
CA LEU A 131 13.45 -8.53 6.10
C LEU A 131 14.00 -9.79 6.77
N GLN A 132 15.16 -10.24 6.28
CA GLN A 132 15.94 -11.34 6.82
C GLN A 132 17.25 -10.79 7.38
N LEU A 133 17.76 -11.42 8.42
CA LEU A 133 19.00 -11.03 9.10
C LEU A 133 20.12 -12.04 8.82
#